data_AF-A0AAU4DHX2-F1
#
_entry.id   AF-A0AAU4DHX2-F1
#
_cell.length_a   1.000
_cell.length_b   1.000
_cell.length_c   1.000
_cell.angle_alpha   90.00
_cell.angle_beta   90.00
_cell.angle_gamma   90.00
#
_symmetry.space_group_name_H-M   'P 1'
#
loop_
_entity.id
_entity.type
_entity.pdbx_description
1 polymer ?
#
loop_
_entity_poly.entity_id
_entity_poly.type
_entity_poly.pdbx_seq_one_letter_code
_entity_poly.pdbx_strand_id
1 'polypeptide(L)'
;MSALAIPAAPSSTGLERDWRFAELVIAAHLDPVLRTRYTDEPAPVLAEFGIALPLGAPAPALAPATGGRLTIEDLDQGTVLAGFTFCTADSEL
;
A
#
# COMPACT_ATOMS: atom_id res chain seq x y z
N MET A 1 -29.86 -10.55 -3.28
CA MET A 1 -28.65 -10.83 -4.09
C MET A 1 -27.46 -10.43 -3.25
N SER A 2 -26.83 -11.39 -2.58
CA SER A 2 -25.67 -11.15 -1.72
C SER A 2 -24.39 -11.25 -2.53
N ALA A 3 -23.49 -10.27 -2.41
CA ALA A 3 -22.15 -10.32 -2.95
C ALA A 3 -21.13 -9.99 -1.85
N LEU A 4 -20.46 -11.06 -1.41
CA LEU A 4 -19.13 -11.20 -0.82
C LEU A 4 -18.74 -10.25 0.32
N ALA A 5 -18.85 -10.80 1.54
CA ALA A 5 -17.92 -10.45 2.59
C ALA A 5 -16.49 -10.61 2.06
N ILE A 6 -15.74 -9.51 2.03
CA ILE A 6 -14.29 -9.55 1.84
C ILE A 6 -13.75 -10.31 3.07
N PRO A 7 -13.18 -11.52 2.95
CA PRO A 7 -12.41 -12.04 4.05
C PRO A 7 -11.22 -11.10 4.19
N ALA A 8 -11.19 -10.30 5.26
CA ALA A 8 -9.95 -9.69 5.69
C ALA A 8 -8.97 -10.84 5.88
N ALA A 9 -8.00 -10.96 4.97
CA ALA A 9 -6.91 -11.91 5.15
C ALA A 9 -6.30 -11.61 6.52
N PRO A 10 -6.17 -12.60 7.42
CA PRO A 10 -5.57 -12.37 8.73
C PRO A 10 -4.07 -12.19 8.54
N SER A 11 -3.63 -10.99 8.19
CA SER A 11 -2.21 -10.70 8.09
C SER A 11 -1.60 -10.57 9.48
N SER A 12 -0.77 -11.54 9.83
CA SER A 12 -0.31 -11.81 11.19
C SER A 12 1.11 -11.30 11.49
N THR A 13 1.51 -10.12 11.02
CA THR A 13 2.87 -9.61 11.30
C THR A 13 2.86 -8.14 11.69
N GLY A 14 3.62 -7.78 12.74
CA GLY A 14 3.83 -6.37 13.12
C GLY A 14 4.48 -5.53 12.01
N LEU A 15 5.03 -6.18 10.98
CA LEU A 15 5.65 -5.55 9.82
C LEU A 15 4.67 -4.73 8.98
N GLU A 16 3.42 -5.18 8.81
CA GLU A 16 2.44 -4.42 8.02
C GLU A 16 1.99 -3.11 8.70
N ARG A 17 2.26 -2.97 10.00
CA ARG A 17 2.06 -1.72 10.74
C ARG A 17 3.30 -0.82 10.73
N ASP A 18 4.41 -1.30 10.18
CA ASP A 18 5.62 -0.50 10.01
C ASP A 18 5.43 0.46 8.85
N TRP A 19 5.68 1.75 9.09
CA TRP A 19 5.57 2.78 8.05
C TRP A 19 6.50 2.51 6.86
N ARG A 20 7.63 1.83 7.09
CA ARG A 20 8.58 1.43 6.05
C ARG A 20 7.99 0.39 5.11
N PHE A 21 7.09 -0.45 5.62
CA PHE A 21 6.38 -1.39 4.77
C PHE A 21 5.35 -0.67 3.90
N ALA A 22 4.66 0.35 4.45
CA ALA A 22 3.78 1.19 3.65
C ALA A 22 4.52 1.92 2.51
N GLU A 23 5.73 2.42 2.79
CA GLU A 23 6.61 3.01 1.77
C GLU A 23 6.97 2.00 0.67
N LEU A 24 7.39 0.79 1.07
CA LEU A 24 7.67 -0.30 0.12
C LEU A 24 6.45 -0.65 -0.75
N VAL A 25 5.25 -0.68 -0.17
CA VAL A 25 4.02 -0.95 -0.92
C VAL A 25 3.76 0.13 -1.97
N ILE A 26 3.96 1.41 -1.64
CA ILE A 26 3.82 2.52 -2.59
C ILE A 26 4.88 2.41 -3.69
N ALA A 27 6.15 2.20 -3.31
CA ALA A 27 7.24 2.05 -4.27
C ALA A 27 6.99 0.90 -5.25
N ALA A 28 6.51 -0.25 -4.75
CA ALA A 28 6.17 -1.41 -5.58
C ALA A 28 4.92 -1.20 -6.47
N HIS A 29 4.11 -0.19 -6.23
CA HIS A 29 3.04 0.21 -7.16
C HIS A 29 3.53 1.16 -8.26
N LEU A 30 4.54 1.97 -7.97
CA LEU A 30 5.13 2.89 -8.93
C LEU A 30 6.18 2.22 -9.82
N ASP A 31 6.88 1.21 -9.29
CA ASP A 31 7.91 0.45 -9.99
C ASP A 31 7.55 -1.05 -10.08
N PRO A 32 7.12 -1.53 -11.28
CA PRO A 32 6.80 -2.94 -11.48
C PRO A 32 8.02 -3.86 -11.38
N VAL A 33 9.24 -3.35 -11.60
CA VAL A 33 10.49 -4.12 -11.44
C VAL A 33 10.71 -4.43 -9.96
N LEU A 34 10.55 -3.42 -9.08
CA LEU A 34 10.61 -3.62 -7.63
C LEU A 34 9.55 -4.63 -7.15
N ARG A 35 8.32 -4.55 -7.67
CA ARG A 35 7.25 -5.52 -7.34
C ARG A 35 7.63 -6.96 -7.69
N THR A 36 8.27 -7.13 -8.84
CA THR A 36 8.73 -8.44 -9.31
C THR A 36 9.83 -8.96 -8.38
N ARG A 37 10.84 -8.13 -8.07
CA ARG A 37 11.90 -8.48 -7.11
C ARG A 37 11.36 -8.86 -5.73
N TYR A 38 10.36 -8.14 -5.22
CA TYR A 38 9.73 -8.47 -3.94
C TYR A 38 9.03 -9.84 -3.96
N THR A 39 8.43 -10.20 -5.10
CA THR A 39 7.75 -11.48 -5.27
C THR A 39 8.73 -12.64 -5.30
N ASP A 40 9.88 -12.46 -5.95
CA ASP A 40 10.92 -13.48 -6.08
C ASP A 40 11.77 -13.60 -4.80
N GLU A 41 12.16 -12.46 -4.22
CA GLU A 41 13.12 -12.38 -3.11
C GLU A 41 12.68 -11.34 -2.05
N PRO A 42 11.68 -11.64 -1.21
CA PRO A 42 11.11 -10.65 -0.29
C PRO A 42 12.07 -10.23 0.83
N ALA A 43 12.90 -11.14 1.35
CA ALA A 43 13.80 -10.86 2.47
C ALA A 43 14.87 -9.79 2.14
N PRO A 44 15.64 -9.88 1.03
CA PRO A 44 16.59 -8.83 0.69
C PRO A 44 15.89 -7.52 0.35
N VAL A 45 14.73 -7.54 -0.31
CA VAL A 45 13.97 -6.32 -0.61
C VAL A 45 13.48 -5.65 0.67
N LEU A 46 12.95 -6.41 1.65
CA LEU A 46 12.58 -5.84 2.96
C LEU A 46 13.79 -5.22 3.67
N ALA A 47 14.97 -5.83 3.56
CA ALA A 47 16.19 -5.31 4.18
C ALA A 47 16.65 -3.96 3.57
N GLU A 48 16.40 -3.72 2.28
CA GLU A 48 16.64 -2.42 1.63
C GLU A 48 15.84 -1.28 2.29
N PHE A 49 14.65 -1.60 2.80
CA PHE A 49 13.77 -0.69 3.55
C PHE A 49 14.01 -0.74 5.06
N GLY A 50 15.06 -1.42 5.52
CA GLY A 50 15.39 -1.54 6.95
C GLY A 50 14.43 -2.45 7.74
N ILE A 51 13.71 -3.33 7.05
CA ILE A 51 12.77 -4.28 7.64
C ILE A 51 13.43 -5.66 7.71
N ALA A 52 13.56 -6.21 8.92
CA ALA A 52 14.04 -7.57 9.11
C ALA A 52 12.87 -8.55 9.05
N LEU A 53 12.92 -9.50 8.10
CA LEU A 53 12.01 -10.64 8.08
C LEU A 53 12.61 -11.79 8.93
N PRO A 54 11.95 -12.25 10.00
CA PRO A 54 12.44 -13.37 10.80
C PRO A 54 12.58 -14.63 9.95
N LEU A 55 13.59 -15.45 10.24
CA LEU A 55 13.81 -16.71 9.51
C LEU A 55 12.58 -17.62 9.63
N GLY A 56 12.05 -18.06 8.49
CA GLY A 56 10.86 -18.92 8.43
C GLY A 56 9.52 -18.18 8.61
N ALA A 57 9.52 -16.86 8.81
CA ALA A 57 8.29 -16.08 8.78
C ALA A 57 7.84 -15.87 7.33
N PRO A 58 6.53 -15.95 7.04
CA PRO A 58 6.01 -15.62 5.72
C PRO A 58 6.20 -14.12 5.45
N ALA A 59 6.60 -13.78 4.23
CA ALA A 59 6.63 -12.40 3.78
C ALA A 59 5.20 -11.84 3.71
N PRO A 60 4.96 -10.58 4.13
CA PRO A 60 3.69 -9.92 3.93
C PRO A 60 3.29 -9.87 2.44
N ALA A 61 2.00 -10.00 2.15
CA ALA A 61 1.55 -9.88 0.77
C ALA A 61 1.48 -8.41 0.36
N LEU A 62 1.99 -8.07 -0.83
CA LEU A 62 1.69 -6.78 -1.42
C LEU A 62 0.22 -6.73 -1.80
N ALA A 63 -0.44 -5.61 -1.51
CA ALA A 63 -1.78 -5.35 -2.02
C ALA A 63 -1.79 -5.58 -3.55
N PRO A 64 -2.85 -6.20 -4.10
CA PRO A 64 -2.96 -6.39 -5.53
C PRO A 64 -2.89 -5.02 -6.19
N ALA A 65 -2.12 -4.92 -7.28
CA ALA A 65 -2.18 -3.73 -8.11
C ALA A 65 -3.61 -3.62 -8.64
N THR A 66 -4.41 -2.72 -8.06
CA THR A 66 -5.70 -2.35 -8.63
C THR A 66 -5.37 -1.77 -10.00
N GLY A 67 -5.71 -2.49 -11.07
CA GLY A 67 -5.41 -2.13 -12.47
C GLY A 67 -6.06 -0.83 -12.96
N GLY A 68 -6.51 0.03 -12.05
CA GLY A 68 -6.83 1.41 -12.35
C GLY A 68 -5.57 2.16 -12.74
N ARG A 69 -5.66 2.93 -13.82
CA ARG A 69 -4.64 3.90 -14.19
C ARG A 69 -4.48 4.88 -13.02
N LEU A 70 -3.31 4.87 -12.38
CA LEU A 70 -2.94 5.91 -11.44
C LEU A 70 -2.68 7.20 -12.22
N THR A 71 -3.35 8.27 -11.83
CA THR A 71 -3.14 9.61 -12.40
C THR A 71 -2.65 10.49 -11.24
N ILE A 72 -1.52 11.17 -11.44
CA ILE A 72 -1.07 12.20 -10.50
C ILE A 72 -1.91 13.44 -10.82
N GLU A 73 -2.81 13.80 -9.93
CA GLU A 73 -3.65 14.98 -10.06
C GLU A 73 -2.87 16.23 -9.64
N ASP A 74 -3.00 17.31 -10.41
CA ASP A 74 -2.51 18.62 -10.02
C ASP A 74 -3.59 19.32 -9.17
N LEU A 75 -3.31 19.50 -7.88
CA LEU A 75 -4.27 20.07 -6.93
C LEU A 75 -4.29 21.61 -6.94
N ASP A 76 -3.32 22.25 -7.60
CA ASP A 76 -3.27 23.71 -7.77
C ASP A 76 -4.18 24.16 -8.92
N GLN A 77 -4.45 23.26 -9.87
CA GLN A 77 -5.45 23.40 -10.92
C GLN A 77 -6.85 23.11 -10.36
N GLY A 78 -7.37 23.99 -9.49
CA GLY A 78 -8.64 23.86 -8.79
C GLY A 78 -9.80 23.35 -9.67
N THR A 79 -10.00 22.03 -9.66
CA THR A 79 -11.15 21.36 -10.23
C THR A 79 -11.97 20.85 -9.05
N VAL A 80 -13.11 21.48 -8.82
CA VAL A 80 -14.11 21.01 -7.86
C VAL A 80 -14.74 19.74 -8.45
N LEU A 81 -14.13 18.59 -8.20
CA LEU A 81 -14.77 17.30 -8.47
C LEU A 81 -15.93 17.15 -7.50
N ALA A 82 -17.16 17.33 -7.99
CA ALA A 82 -18.37 16.98 -7.27
C ALA A 82 -18.34 15.48 -6.96
N GLY A 83 -17.91 15.10 -5.75
CA GLY A 83 -17.93 13.71 -5.31
C GLY A 83 -16.90 13.32 -4.24
N PHE A 84 -15.80 14.07 -4.06
CA PHE A 84 -14.85 13.79 -2.98
C PHE A 84 -15.22 14.60 -1.74
N THR A 85 -15.91 13.96 -0.79
CA THR A 85 -16.02 14.48 0.57
C THR A 85 -14.70 14.22 1.28
N PHE A 86 -13.82 15.22 1.32
CA PHE A 86 -12.71 15.21 2.27
C PHE A 86 -13.26 15.51 3.66
N CYS A 87 -12.95 14.66 4.65
CA CYS A 87 -13.16 15.01 6.04
C CYS A 87 -12.10 16.04 6.44
N THR A 88 -12.36 17.32 6.14
CA THR A 88 -11.65 18.39 6.82
C THR A 88 -12.19 18.41 8.24
N ALA A 89 -11.48 17.80 9.19
CA ALA A 89 -11.71 18.06 10.59
C ALA A 89 -11.31 19.52 10.83
N ASP A 90 -12.30 20.40 10.75
CA ASP A 90 -12.21 21.78 11.17
C ASP A 90 -11.85 21.78 12.66
N SER A 91 -10.62 22.18 12.98
CA SER A 91 -10.22 22.50 14.35
C SER A 91 -10.24 24.00 14.46
N GLU A 92 -11.42 24.53 14.78
CA GLU A 92 -11.58 25.92 15.20
C GLU A 92 -10.71 26.19 16.43
N LEU A 93 -9.87 27.22 16.36
CA LEU A 93 -9.47 28.03 17.52
C LEU A 93 -9.00 29.42 17.07
#